data_AF-A0A7I0HSL2-F1
#
_entry.id   AF-A0A7I0HSL2-F1
#
_cell.length_a   1.000
_cell.length_b   1.000
_cell.length_c   1.000
_cell.angle_alpha   90.00
_cell.angle_beta   90.00
_cell.angle_gamma   90.00
#
_symmetry.space_group_name_H-M   'P 1'
#
loop_
_entity.id
_entity.type
_entity.pdbx_description
1 polymer ?
#
loop_
_entity_poly.entity_id
_entity_poly.type
_entity_poly.pdbx_seq_one_letter_code
_entity_poly.pdbx_strand_id
1 'polypeptide(L)' 'MILANADECKKSIRKLGFNFKEFSEEAGIEYPYLIKALNGDFVPPTVRSAFDKFKIPYKAKPHNKRNAA' A
#
# COMPACT_ATOMS: atom_id res chain seq x y z
N MET A 1 3.02 8.82 -6.05
CA MET A 1 2.15 9.08 -4.88
C MET A 1 2.66 8.24 -3.72
N ILE A 2 2.39 8.65 -2.49
CA ILE A 2 2.73 7.89 -1.27
C ILE A 2 1.48 7.69 -0.41
N LEU A 3 1.44 6.64 0.41
CA LEU A 3 0.35 6.43 1.36
C LEU A 3 0.45 7.43 2.51
N ALA A 4 -0.62 8.19 2.74
CA ALA A 4 -0.75 9.11 3.87
C ALA A 4 -1.22 8.40 5.15
N ASN A 5 -1.82 7.21 5.02
CA ASN A 5 -2.35 6.40 6.13
C ASN A 5 -1.83 4.94 6.05
N ALA A 6 -0.53 4.78 5.79
CA ALA A 6 0.09 3.46 5.60
C ALA A 6 -0.18 2.49 6.78
N ASP A 7 -0.20 2.99 8.02
CA ASP A 7 -0.48 2.16 9.20
C ASP A 7 -1.93 1.65 9.26
N GLU A 8 -2.90 2.43 8.78
CA GLU A 8 -4.28 1.99 8.64
C GLU A 8 -4.40 0.90 7.56
N CYS A 9 -3.66 1.05 6.46
CA CYS A 9 -3.58 0.02 5.41
C CYS A 9 -3.01 -1.29 5.99
N LYS A 10 -1.91 -1.22 6.73
CA LYS A 10 -1.29 -2.38 7.41
C LYS A 10 -2.27 -3.07 8.36
N LYS A 11 -2.98 -2.30 9.19
CA LYS A 11 -3.99 -2.83 10.12
C LYS A 11 -5.15 -3.49 9.38
N SER A 12 -5.60 -2.91 8.28
CA SER A 12 -6.71 -3.45 7.48
C SER A 12 -6.34 -4.77 6.82
N ILE A 13 -5.13 -4.87 6.25
CA ILE A 13 -4.64 -6.14 5.70
C ILE A 13 -4.59 -7.23 6.77
N ARG A 14 -4.06 -6.92 7.96
CA ARG A 14 -4.03 -7.86 9.09
C ARG A 14 -5.44 -8.25 9.58
N LYS A 15 -6.42 -7.34 9.53
CA LYS A 15 -7.82 -7.63 9.88
C LYS A 15 -8.49 -8.59 8.89
N LEU A 16 -8.02 -8.65 7.64
CA LEU A 16 -8.46 -9.66 6.68
C LEU A 16 -7.88 -11.05 6.97
N GLY A 17 -7.00 -11.17 7.98
CA GLY A 17 -6.36 -12.44 8.35
C GLY A 17 -5.09 -12.74 7.56
N PHE A 18 -4.65 -11.84 6.67
CA PHE A 18 -3.45 -12.02 5.86
C PHE A 18 -2.22 -11.41 6.51
N ASN A 19 -1.09 -12.08 6.37
CA ASN A 19 0.21 -11.42 6.40
C ASN A 19 0.47 -10.69 5.07
N PHE A 20 1.48 -9.82 5.00
CA PHE A 20 1.71 -9.00 3.80
C PHE A 20 2.12 -9.83 2.58
N LYS A 21 2.78 -10.97 2.77
CA LYS A 21 3.16 -11.87 1.67
C LYS A 21 1.93 -12.58 1.10
N GLU A 22 1.11 -13.18 1.95
CA GLU A 22 -0.15 -13.82 1.56
C GLU A 22 -1.08 -12.82 0.87
N PHE A 23 -1.21 -11.61 1.41
CA PHE A 23 -2.01 -10.57 0.77
C PHE A 23 -1.49 -10.23 -0.63
N SER A 24 -0.16 -10.15 -0.81
CA SER A 24 0.42 -9.84 -2.12
C SER A 24 0.15 -10.95 -3.14
N GLU A 25 0.23 -12.21 -2.73
CA GLU A 25 -0.08 -13.37 -3.57
C GLU A 25 -1.57 -13.42 -3.94
N GLU A 26 -2.45 -13.28 -2.95
CA GLU A 26 -3.91 -13.28 -3.11
C GLU A 26 -4.41 -12.09 -3.95
N ALA A 27 -3.73 -10.94 -3.84
CA ALA A 27 -4.02 -9.75 -4.63
C ALA A 27 -3.36 -9.75 -6.02
N GLY A 28 -2.49 -10.72 -6.32
CA GLY A 28 -1.78 -10.80 -7.60
C GLY A 28 -0.80 -9.63 -7.80
N ILE A 29 -0.16 -9.15 -6.74
CA ILE A 29 0.82 -8.07 -6.78
C ILE A 29 2.18 -8.54 -6.27
N GLU A 30 3.26 -7.91 -6.72
CA GLU A 30 4.59 -8.21 -6.21
C GLU A 30 4.75 -7.73 -4.76
N TYR A 31 5.16 -8.65 -3.87
CA TYR A 31 5.44 -8.36 -2.47
C TYR A 31 6.35 -7.14 -2.24
N PRO A 32 7.48 -6.95 -2.98
CA PRO A 32 8.31 -5.76 -2.85
C PRO A 32 7.57 -4.44 -3.10
N TYR A 33 6.63 -4.41 -4.05
CA TYR A 33 5.84 -3.21 -4.35
C TYR A 33 4.87 -2.87 -3.23
N LEU A 34 4.22 -3.88 -2.65
CA LEU A 34 3.38 -3.70 -1.47
C LEU A 34 4.19 -3.10 -0.31
N ILE A 35 5.36 -3.67 -0.02
CA ILE A 35 6.20 -3.21 1.11
C ILE A 35 6.71 -1.78 0.89
N LYS A 36 7.17 -1.44 -0.33
CA LYS A 36 7.56 -0.07 -0.67
C LYS A 36 6.42 0.92 -0.42
N ALA A 37 5.22 0.62 -0.93
CA ALA A 37 4.05 1.44 -0.74
C ALA A 37 3.69 1.61 0.76
N LEU A 38 3.68 0.51 1.52
CA LEU A 38 3.38 0.51 2.96
C LEU A 38 4.47 1.18 3.82
N ASN A 39 5.69 1.35 3.30
CA ASN A 39 6.78 2.07 3.96
C ASN A 39 6.83 3.56 3.58
N GLY A 40 5.81 4.07 2.90
CA GLY A 40 5.71 5.48 2.56
C GLY A 40 6.48 5.88 1.30
N ASP A 41 6.92 4.91 0.51
CA ASP A 41 7.51 5.14 -0.81
C ASP A 41 6.40 5.16 -1.89
N PHE A 42 6.80 5.02 -3.14
CA PHE A 42 5.92 5.00 -4.30
C PHE A 42 4.83 3.93 -4.21
N VAL A 43 3.59 4.37 -4.45
CA VAL A 43 2.42 3.50 -4.61
C VAL A 43 2.17 3.26 -6.10
N PRO A 44 2.48 2.06 -6.63
CA PRO A 44 2.19 1.72 -8.02
C PRO A 44 0.69 1.50 -8.25
N PRO A 45 0.21 1.63 -9.50
CA PRO A 45 -1.19 1.38 -9.84
C PRO A 45 -1.69 0.00 -9.42
N THR A 46 -0.86 -1.03 -9.50
CA THR A 46 -1.19 -2.42 -9.12
C THR A 46 -1.55 -2.53 -7.64
N VAL A 47 -0.83 -1.83 -6.75
CA VAL A 47 -1.13 -1.79 -5.32
C VAL A 47 -2.46 -1.07 -5.05
N ARG A 48 -2.78 -0.01 -5.80
CA ARG A 48 -4.09 0.67 -5.67
C ARG A 48 -5.23 -0.23 -6.10
N SER A 49 -5.11 -0.88 -7.26
CA SER A 49 -6.13 -1.83 -7.75
C SER A 49 -6.34 -2.98 -6.75
N ALA A 50 -5.26 -3.48 -6.13
CA ALA A 50 -5.36 -4.44 -5.04
C ALA A 50 -6.11 -3.87 -3.84
N PHE A 51 -5.77 -2.67 -3.38
CA PHE A 51 -6.47 -2.04 -2.26
C PHE A 51 -7.95 -1.79 -2.55
N ASP A 52 -8.30 -1.37 -3.77
CA ASP A 52 -9.69 -1.22 -4.19
C ASP A 52 -10.43 -2.56 -4.20
N LYS A 53 -9.82 -3.63 -4.75
CA LYS A 53 -10.38 -5.00 -4.78
C LYS A 53 -10.67 -5.53 -3.37
N PHE A 54 -9.75 -5.34 -2.43
CA PHE A 54 -9.86 -5.83 -1.05
C PHE A 54 -10.49 -4.81 -0.09
N LYS A 55 -11.00 -3.68 -0.61
CA LYS A 55 -11.62 -2.59 0.17
C LYS A 55 -10.72 -2.08 1.29
N ILE A 56 -9.41 -2.01 1.05
CA ILE A 56 -8.43 -1.45 1.98
C ILE A 56 -8.58 0.08 1.97
N PRO A 57 -8.85 0.73 3.12
CA PRO A 57 -9.05 2.17 3.18
C PRO A 57 -7.70 2.90 3.04
N TYR A 58 -7.31 3.26 1.82
CA TYR A 58 -6.07 3.98 1.56
C TYR A 58 -6.31 5.46 1.19
N LYS A 59 -5.38 6.31 1.61
CA LYS A 59 -5.29 7.72 1.22
C LYS A 59 -3.93 7.93 0.57
N ALA A 60 -3.92 8.29 -0.70
CA ALA A 60 -2.69 8.59 -1.43
C ALA A 60 -2.52 10.12 -1.52
N LYS A 61 -1.30 10.60 -1.24
CA LYS A 61 -0.91 12.00 -1.48
C LYS A 61 0.15 12.08 -2.58
N PRO A 62 0.30 13.22 -3.26
CA PRO A 62 1.43 13.44 -4.17
C PRO A 62 2.74 13.12 -3.44
N HIS A 63 3.67 12.48 -4.14
CA HIS A 63 5.01 12.29 -3.59
C HIS A 63 5.67 13.67 -3.60
N ASN A 64 5.60 14.38 -2.48
CA ASN A 64 6.08 15.75 -2.40
C ASN A 64 7.61 15.73 -2.31
N LYS A 65 8.28 15.61 -3.46
CA LYS A 65 9.70 15.99 -3.58
C LYS A 65 9.77 17.53 -3.54
N ARG A 66 9.46 18.14 -2.40
CA ARG A 66 9.87 19.53 -2.14
C ARG A 66 11.19 19.47 -1.39
N ASN A 67 12.24 19.59 -2.20
CA ASN A 67 13.60 20.06 -1.92
C ASN A 67 14.03 19.99 -0.44
N ALA A 68 14.99 19.11 -0.17
CA ALA A 68 15.99 19.39 0.85
C ALA A 68 16.55 20.79 0.57
N ALA A 69 16.36 21.71 1.52
CA ALA A 69 17.08 22.96 1.63
C ALA A 69 18.17 22.79 2.68
#